data_AF-A0A1H8YWK0-F1
#
_entry.id   AF-A0A1H8YWK0-F1
#
_cell.length_a   1.000
_cell.length_b   1.000
_cell.length_c   1.000
_cell.angle_alpha   90.00
_cell.angle_beta   90.00
_cell.angle_gamma   90.00
#
_symmetry.space_group_name_H-M   'P 1'
#
loop_
_entity.id
_entity.type
_entity.pdbx_description
1 polymer ?
#
loop_
_entity_poly.entity_id
_entity_poly.type
_entity_poly.pdbx_seq_one_letter_code
_entity_poly.pdbx_strand_id
1 'polypeptide(L)'
;MAGRPPKDDSRDKQYRVRLNDAEDDMLSYCSQQTGEAKSEIFRKALKAYYENAKYVKTALTDEEEEYEDYGLDHISLKRTISCPHCGAANNMDFEEDCDSSSEERQMGPEITYFFDWKDCECVACHKKFRVHGHISEYPMGAYNYEEINVEEE
;
A
#
# COMPACT_ATOMS: atom_id res chain seq x y z
N MET A 1 -0.19 -55.25 12.09
CA MET A 1 -1.26 -54.94 11.12
C MET A 1 -1.15 -53.46 10.79
N ALA A 2 -0.71 -53.11 9.58
CA ALA A 2 -0.66 -51.70 9.16
C ALA A 2 -2.09 -51.25 8.86
N GLY A 3 -2.65 -50.39 9.72
CA GLY A 3 -3.96 -49.78 9.49
C GLY A 3 -3.93 -48.87 8.27
N ARG A 4 -5.04 -48.81 7.53
CA ARG A 4 -5.22 -47.89 6.39
C ARG A 4 -4.96 -46.44 6.86
N PRO A 5 -4.15 -45.64 6.12
CA PRO A 5 -3.96 -44.22 6.44
C PRO A 5 -5.32 -43.49 6.51
N PRO A 6 -5.51 -42.58 7.48
CA PRO A 6 -6.73 -41.80 7.57
C PRO A 6 -6.93 -41.03 6.27
N LYS A 7 -8.10 -41.21 5.66
CA LYS A 7 -8.47 -40.57 4.40
C LYS A 7 -8.83 -39.12 4.73
N ASP A 8 -8.23 -38.16 4.02
CA ASP A 8 -8.53 -36.72 4.16
C ASP A 8 -10.05 -36.50 4.15
N ASP A 9 -10.60 -36.00 5.26
CA ASP A 9 -12.03 -35.95 5.49
C ASP A 9 -12.60 -34.75 4.73
N SER A 10 -12.98 -34.97 3.46
CA SER A 10 -13.47 -33.94 2.54
C SER A 10 -14.69 -33.14 3.05
N ARG A 11 -15.29 -33.56 4.17
CA ARG A 11 -16.45 -32.94 4.82
C ARG A 11 -16.11 -31.57 5.43
N ASP A 12 -14.84 -31.32 5.74
CA ASP A 12 -14.40 -30.04 6.35
C ASP A 12 -14.43 -28.87 5.36
N LYS A 13 -14.47 -29.13 4.04
CA LYS A 13 -14.43 -28.11 2.98
C LYS A 13 -15.81 -27.80 2.36
N GLN A 14 -16.88 -27.95 3.13
CA GLN A 14 -18.24 -27.69 2.66
C GLN A 14 -18.74 -26.31 3.10
N TYR A 15 -19.05 -25.45 2.12
CA TYR A 15 -19.74 -24.19 2.34
C TYR A 15 -21.12 -24.22 1.68
N ARG A 16 -22.20 -23.93 2.45
CA ARG A 16 -23.59 -23.94 1.96
C ARG A 16 -24.13 -22.52 1.92
N VAL A 17 -24.29 -21.99 0.71
CA VAL A 17 -24.86 -20.66 0.48
C VAL A 17 -26.39 -20.79 0.39
N ARG A 18 -27.11 -19.92 1.11
CA ARG A 18 -28.55 -19.72 0.92
C ARG A 18 -28.72 -18.50 0.02
N LEU A 19 -29.41 -18.68 -1.10
CA LEU A 19 -29.68 -17.60 -2.06
C LEU A 19 -31.04 -16.99 -1.76
N ASN A 20 -31.15 -15.68 -1.98
CA ASN A 20 -32.45 -15.02 -2.09
C ASN A 20 -33.02 -15.19 -3.50
N ASP A 21 -34.29 -14.79 -3.70
CA ASP A 21 -35.00 -14.98 -4.97
C ASP A 21 -34.29 -14.29 -6.15
N ALA A 22 -33.77 -13.07 -5.93
CA ALA A 22 -33.05 -12.32 -6.98
C ALA A 22 -31.71 -12.97 -7.35
N GLU A 23 -30.97 -13.50 -6.36
CA GLU A 23 -29.70 -14.21 -6.59
C GLU A 23 -29.92 -15.54 -7.32
N ASP A 24 -31.01 -16.27 -7.01
CA ASP A 24 -31.33 -17.50 -7.74
C ASP A 24 -31.75 -17.20 -9.18
N ASP A 25 -32.47 -16.10 -9.43
CA ASP A 25 -32.81 -15.64 -10.78
C ASP A 25 -31.55 -15.30 -11.58
N MET A 26 -30.62 -14.54 -11.00
CA MET A 26 -29.33 -14.21 -11.64
C MET A 26 -28.53 -15.47 -11.96
N LEU A 27 -28.46 -16.41 -11.03
CA LEU A 27 -27.73 -17.66 -11.21
C LEU A 27 -28.38 -18.55 -12.27
N SER A 28 -29.72 -18.59 -12.29
CA SER A 28 -30.49 -19.33 -13.30
C SER A 28 -30.29 -18.73 -14.69
N TYR A 29 -30.30 -17.40 -14.81
CA TYR A 29 -29.99 -16.71 -16.06
C TYR A 29 -28.59 -17.05 -16.55
N CYS A 30 -27.57 -16.94 -15.69
CA CYS A 30 -26.19 -17.27 -16.05
C CYS A 30 -26.05 -18.72 -16.52
N SER A 31 -26.70 -19.68 -15.84
CA SER A 31 -26.70 -21.10 -16.23
C SER A 31 -27.31 -21.34 -17.61
N GLN A 32 -28.41 -20.65 -17.93
CA GLN A 32 -29.05 -20.75 -19.23
C GLN A 32 -28.19 -20.15 -20.35
N GLN A 33 -27.57 -19.00 -20.11
CA GLN A 33 -26.77 -18.31 -21.14
C GLN A 33 -25.42 -18.99 -21.41
N THR A 34 -24.76 -19.51 -20.37
CA THR A 34 -23.45 -20.16 -20.53
C THR A 34 -23.55 -21.66 -20.82
N GLY A 35 -24.71 -22.28 -20.55
CA GLY A 35 -24.91 -23.72 -20.64
C GLY A 35 -24.22 -24.51 -19.52
N GLU A 36 -23.70 -23.82 -18.50
CA GLU A 36 -22.95 -24.44 -17.41
C GLU A 36 -23.84 -24.73 -16.21
N ALA A 37 -23.48 -25.77 -15.45
CA ALA A 37 -24.15 -26.05 -14.19
C ALA A 37 -23.93 -24.90 -13.19
N LYS A 38 -24.95 -24.59 -12.38
CA LYS A 38 -24.88 -23.58 -11.31
C LYS A 38 -23.62 -23.71 -10.43
N SER A 39 -23.19 -24.94 -10.14
CA SER A 39 -21.97 -25.22 -9.37
C SER A 39 -20.68 -24.78 -10.07
N GLU A 40 -20.58 -24.91 -11.40
CA GLU A 40 -19.41 -24.43 -12.15
C GLU A 40 -19.35 -22.91 -12.18
N ILE A 41 -20.52 -22.27 -12.29
CA ILE A 41 -20.62 -20.81 -12.21
C ILE A 41 -20.08 -20.31 -10.86
N PHE A 42 -20.47 -20.94 -9.74
CA PHE A 42 -19.91 -20.59 -8.44
C PHE A 42 -18.39 -20.77 -8.36
N ARG A 43 -17.84 -21.86 -8.91
CA ARG A 43 -16.38 -22.09 -8.91
C ARG A 43 -15.65 -21.04 -9.75
N LYS A 44 -16.20 -20.67 -10.91
CA LYS A 44 -15.63 -19.64 -11.77
C LYS A 44 -15.71 -18.26 -11.13
N ALA A 45 -16.86 -17.91 -10.57
CA ALA A 45 -17.05 -16.66 -9.85
C ALA A 45 -16.08 -16.55 -8.66
N LEU A 46 -15.93 -17.62 -7.87
CA LEU A 46 -14.98 -17.67 -6.76
C LEU A 46 -13.53 -17.49 -7.24
N LYS A 47 -13.14 -18.17 -8.33
CA LYS A 47 -11.79 -18.01 -8.91
C LYS A 47 -11.56 -16.58 -9.42
N ALA A 48 -12.51 -16.03 -10.16
CA ALA A 48 -12.41 -14.67 -10.67
C ALA A 48 -12.33 -13.65 -9.53
N TYR A 49 -13.14 -13.83 -8.49
CA TYR A 49 -13.09 -12.97 -7.30
C TYR A 49 -11.76 -13.12 -6.55
N TYR A 50 -11.23 -14.34 -6.42
CA TYR A 50 -9.93 -14.58 -5.82
C TYR A 50 -8.78 -13.93 -6.60
N GLU A 51 -8.74 -14.10 -7.93
CA GLU A 51 -7.75 -13.46 -8.79
C GLU A 51 -7.85 -11.94 -8.71
N ASN A 52 -9.07 -11.38 -8.73
CA ASN A 52 -9.27 -9.95 -8.56
C ASN A 52 -8.84 -9.46 -7.18
N ALA A 53 -9.18 -10.17 -6.10
CA ALA A 53 -8.76 -9.83 -4.75
C ALA A 53 -7.23 -9.94 -4.58
N LYS A 54 -6.61 -10.95 -5.21
CA LYS A 54 -5.16 -11.12 -5.26
C LYS A 54 -4.50 -9.99 -6.05
N TYR A 55 -5.04 -9.63 -7.21
CA TYR A 55 -4.55 -8.51 -8.02
C TYR A 55 -4.68 -7.19 -7.28
N VAL A 56 -5.83 -6.92 -6.65
CA VAL A 56 -6.03 -5.72 -5.81
C VAL A 56 -5.06 -5.73 -4.64
N LYS A 57 -4.83 -6.88 -4.00
CA LYS A 57 -3.80 -7.00 -2.96
C LYS A 57 -2.43 -6.66 -3.54
N THR A 58 -1.99 -7.35 -4.60
CA THR A 58 -0.67 -7.14 -5.23
C THR A 58 -0.47 -5.73 -5.76
N ALA A 59 -1.47 -5.11 -6.39
CA ALA A 59 -1.41 -3.73 -6.86
C ALA A 59 -1.42 -2.69 -5.72
N LEU A 60 -1.84 -3.08 -4.51
CA LEU A 60 -1.69 -2.29 -3.28
C LEU A 60 -0.41 -2.67 -2.52
N THR A 61 0.22 -3.80 -2.83
CA THR A 61 1.40 -4.39 -2.17
C THR A 61 2.49 -4.70 -3.20
N ASP A 62 2.80 -3.77 -4.11
CA ASP A 62 3.83 -3.93 -5.16
C ASP A 62 5.27 -4.02 -4.59
N GLU A 63 5.48 -4.68 -3.45
CA GLU A 63 6.75 -5.06 -2.81
C GLU A 63 6.47 -6.27 -1.86
N GLU A 64 6.42 -7.52 -2.34
CA GLU A 64 6.50 -8.71 -1.45
C GLU A 64 7.23 -9.88 -2.14
N GLU A 65 8.56 -9.77 -2.28
CA GLU A 65 9.45 -10.92 -2.04
C GLU A 65 9.88 -10.87 -0.56
N GLU A 66 9.32 -11.80 0.24
CA GLU A 66 9.86 -12.40 1.47
C GLU A 66 10.60 -11.50 2.50
N TYR A 67 9.98 -11.33 3.69
CA TYR A 67 10.48 -10.62 4.90
C TYR A 67 10.50 -9.09 4.85
N GLU A 68 9.42 -8.44 5.29
CA GLU A 68 9.35 -7.60 6.50
C GLU A 68 8.02 -6.83 6.56
N ASP A 69 7.29 -7.05 7.64
CA ASP A 69 6.15 -6.25 8.12
C ASP A 69 6.62 -4.83 8.48
N TYR A 70 6.87 -3.93 7.54
CA TYR A 70 6.85 -2.45 7.71
C TYR A 70 6.87 -1.74 6.35
N GLY A 71 5.76 -1.12 5.93
CA GLY A 71 5.79 -0.31 4.70
C GLY A 71 4.62 0.66 4.48
N LEU A 72 3.69 0.77 5.43
CA LEU A 72 2.51 1.65 5.30
C LEU A 72 2.16 2.43 6.57
N ASP A 73 3.10 2.59 7.51
CA ASP A 73 2.81 3.20 8.83
C ASP A 73 3.49 4.57 9.04
N HIS A 74 4.10 5.15 8.01
CA HIS A 74 4.69 6.49 8.10
C HIS A 74 4.11 7.49 7.09
N ILE A 75 4.20 8.77 7.41
CA ILE A 75 3.69 9.87 6.57
C ILE A 75 4.51 10.07 5.30
N SER A 76 3.87 10.58 4.25
CA SER A 76 4.57 10.91 3.01
C SER A 76 5.57 12.06 3.20
N LEU A 77 6.81 11.84 2.77
CA LEU A 77 7.91 12.81 2.79
C LEU A 77 8.01 13.66 1.50
N LYS A 78 7.02 13.55 0.60
CA LYS A 78 6.96 14.33 -0.65
C LYS A 78 6.60 15.78 -0.38
N ARG A 79 7.43 16.73 -0.83
CA ARG A 79 7.18 18.17 -0.66
C ARG A 79 7.44 18.96 -1.93
N THR A 80 6.64 20.00 -2.12
CA THR A 80 6.85 20.98 -3.19
C THR A 80 7.72 22.12 -2.67
N ILE A 81 8.99 22.15 -3.08
CA ILE A 81 9.98 23.14 -2.68
C ILE A 81 10.11 24.23 -3.76
N SER A 82 9.95 25.49 -3.35
CA SER A 82 10.14 26.63 -4.25
C SER A 82 11.63 26.86 -4.48
N CYS A 83 12.04 26.91 -5.76
CA CYS A 83 13.42 27.22 -6.13
C CYS A 83 13.78 28.63 -5.64
N PRO A 84 14.90 28.81 -4.91
CA PRO A 84 15.28 30.13 -4.41
C PRO A 84 15.66 31.08 -5.54
N HIS A 85 16.15 30.55 -6.67
CA HIS A 85 16.61 31.37 -7.80
C HIS A 85 15.51 31.88 -8.73
N CYS A 86 14.42 31.13 -8.91
CA CYS A 86 13.38 31.47 -9.90
C CYS A 86 11.94 31.30 -9.39
N GLY A 87 11.74 30.78 -8.19
CA GLY A 87 10.43 30.54 -7.60
C GLY A 87 9.66 29.35 -8.18
N ALA A 88 10.23 28.60 -9.13
CA ALA A 88 9.57 27.42 -9.68
C ALA A 88 9.39 26.33 -8.61
N ALA A 89 8.24 25.67 -8.63
CA ALA A 89 7.90 24.57 -7.74
C ALA A 89 8.62 23.28 -8.17
N ASN A 90 9.39 22.67 -7.25
CA ASN A 90 10.08 21.40 -7.46
C ASN A 90 9.47 20.36 -6.52
N ASN A 91 8.97 19.25 -7.06
CA ASN A 91 8.46 18.16 -6.24
C ASN A 91 9.64 17.28 -5.85
N MET A 92 9.92 17.22 -4.55
CA MET A 92 11.01 16.44 -3.97
C MET A 92 10.43 15.33 -3.11
N ASP A 93 11.09 14.19 -3.12
CA ASP A 93 10.74 13.03 -2.31
C ASP A 93 11.90 12.69 -1.39
N PHE A 94 11.80 13.04 -0.11
CA PHE A 94 12.92 12.88 0.84
C PHE A 94 13.04 11.46 1.42
N GLU A 95 12.25 10.50 0.92
CA GLU A 95 12.25 9.12 1.42
C GLU A 95 13.57 8.38 1.18
N GLU A 96 14.23 8.62 0.04
CA GLU A 96 15.41 7.86 -0.39
C GLU A 96 16.67 8.14 0.45
N ASP A 97 16.89 9.40 0.86
CA ASP A 97 18.11 9.86 1.54
C ASP A 97 17.74 10.66 2.81
N CYS A 98 17.05 10.01 3.76
CA CYS A 98 16.73 10.58 5.07
C CYS A 98 17.19 9.70 6.24
N ASP A 99 17.58 10.35 7.34
CA ASP A 99 17.86 9.70 8.63
C ASP A 99 16.62 9.81 9.52
N SER A 100 16.18 8.72 10.15
CA SER A 100 15.05 8.74 11.08
C SER A 100 15.48 8.57 12.54
N SER A 101 14.85 9.30 13.46
CA SER A 101 14.96 9.08 14.91
C SER A 101 13.59 8.92 15.55
N SER A 102 13.48 8.10 16.59
CA SER A 102 12.23 7.87 17.33
C SER A 102 12.33 8.24 18.80
N GLU A 103 11.34 8.94 19.35
CA GLU A 103 11.23 9.28 20.77
C GLU A 103 9.87 8.84 21.36
N GLU A 104 9.86 8.09 22.46
CA GLU A 104 8.64 7.60 23.10
C GLU A 104 7.84 8.72 23.78
N ARG A 105 6.56 8.85 23.41
CA ARG A 105 5.62 9.83 23.98
C ARG A 105 4.32 9.14 24.41
N GLN A 106 3.35 9.94 24.89
CA GLN A 106 2.11 9.40 25.51
C GLN A 106 1.24 8.56 24.55
N MET A 107 1.33 8.82 23.24
CA MET A 107 0.53 8.16 22.19
C MET A 107 1.38 7.27 21.27
N GLY A 108 2.53 6.79 21.77
CA GLY A 108 3.50 6.02 20.98
C GLY A 108 4.74 6.83 20.63
N PRO A 109 5.63 6.29 19.77
CA PRO A 109 6.82 7.00 19.35
C PRO A 109 6.46 8.16 18.42
N GLU A 110 7.15 9.28 18.61
CA GLU A 110 7.29 10.33 17.62
C GLU A 110 8.49 9.99 16.74
N ILE A 111 8.28 9.93 15.43
CA ILE A 111 9.36 9.67 14.47
C ILE A 111 9.69 10.98 13.75
N THR A 112 10.97 11.32 13.69
CA THR A 112 11.48 12.51 13.01
C THR A 112 12.45 12.09 11.91
N TYR A 113 12.19 12.54 10.68
CA TYR A 113 12.97 12.32 9.47
C TYR A 113 13.82 13.55 9.18
N PHE A 114 15.13 13.40 9.14
CA PHE A 114 16.10 14.44 8.81
C PHE A 114 16.64 14.24 7.39
N PHE A 115 16.79 15.33 6.64
CA PHE A 115 17.32 15.29 5.29
C PHE A 115 18.25 16.49 5.04
N ASP A 116 19.31 16.27 4.25
CA ASP A 116 20.26 17.31 3.80
C ASP A 116 20.72 17.03 2.37
N TRP A 117 19.99 17.59 1.40
CA TRP A 117 20.25 17.43 -0.02
C TRP A 117 20.99 18.64 -0.57
N LYS A 118 22.29 18.46 -0.84
CA LYS A 118 23.20 19.57 -1.20
C LYS A 118 23.13 19.99 -2.66
N ASP A 119 22.81 19.06 -3.56
CA ASP A 119 22.90 19.24 -5.01
C ASP A 119 21.51 19.17 -5.70
N CYS A 120 20.48 19.82 -5.15
CA CYS A 120 19.15 19.82 -5.76
C CYS A 120 19.15 20.67 -7.03
N GLU A 121 18.73 20.12 -8.17
CA GLU A 121 18.62 20.86 -9.43
C GLU A 121 17.18 21.31 -9.70
N CYS A 122 16.98 22.59 -10.02
CA CYS A 122 15.66 23.10 -10.36
C CYS A 122 15.20 22.64 -11.75
N VAL A 123 13.96 22.14 -11.85
CA VAL A 123 13.35 21.67 -13.12
C VAL A 123 13.17 22.77 -14.18
N ALA A 124 13.17 24.04 -13.78
CA ALA A 124 12.92 25.18 -14.67
C ALA A 124 14.19 25.92 -15.07
N CYS A 125 15.08 26.22 -14.12
CA CYS A 125 16.27 27.04 -14.36
C CYS A 125 17.59 26.27 -14.29
N HIS A 126 17.56 24.97 -13.95
CA HIS A 126 18.74 24.10 -13.84
C HIS A 126 19.83 24.58 -12.88
N LYS A 127 19.50 25.56 -12.03
CA LYS A 127 20.41 26.00 -10.98
C LYS A 127 20.32 25.06 -9.79
N LYS A 128 21.47 24.84 -9.17
CA LYS A 128 21.60 24.07 -7.94
C LYS A 128 21.21 24.88 -6.72
N PHE A 129 20.70 24.18 -5.73
CA PHE A 129 20.39 24.72 -4.41
C PHE A 129 20.41 23.59 -3.38
N ARG A 130 20.53 23.97 -2.12
CA ARG A 130 20.55 23.02 -0.99
C ARG A 130 19.21 23.05 -0.27
N VAL A 131 18.71 21.88 0.09
CA VAL A 131 17.49 21.72 0.90
C VAL A 131 17.81 20.85 2.09
N HIS A 132 17.55 21.35 3.29
CA HIS A 132 17.79 20.61 4.52
C HIS A 132 16.73 20.91 5.56
N GLY A 133 16.46 19.95 6.43
CA GLY A 133 15.37 20.10 7.38
C GLY A 133 14.97 18.81 8.06
N HIS A 134 13.80 18.85 8.67
CA HIS A 134 13.18 17.66 9.24
C HIS A 134 11.66 17.70 9.12
N ILE A 135 11.05 16.51 9.09
CA ILE A 135 9.60 16.28 9.14
C ILE A 135 9.35 15.30 10.28
N SER A 136 8.34 15.54 11.12
CA SER A 136 7.98 14.64 12.21
C SER A 136 6.54 14.13 12.11
N GLU A 137 6.35 12.91 12.58
CA GLU A 137 5.05 12.26 12.75
C GLU A 137 4.80 11.89 14.20
N TYR A 138 3.60 12.23 14.68
CA TYR A 138 3.14 11.88 16.01
C TYR A 138 1.62 12.09 16.14
N PRO A 139 0.84 11.03 16.49
CA PRO A 139 1.26 9.63 16.62
C PRO A 139 1.72 9.04 15.27
N MET A 140 2.31 7.84 15.25
CA MET A 140 2.78 7.19 14.02
C MET A 140 1.73 7.24 12.90
N GLY A 141 2.17 7.58 11.69
CA GLY A 141 1.30 7.78 10.52
C GLY A 141 0.50 9.08 10.49
N ALA A 142 0.69 10.00 11.45
CA ALA A 142 0.05 11.30 11.48
C ALA A 142 1.08 12.44 11.47
N TYR A 143 0.91 13.39 10.56
CA TYR A 143 1.77 14.57 10.47
C TYR A 143 1.72 15.39 11.76
N ASN A 144 2.89 15.74 12.30
CA ASN A 144 3.04 16.59 13.48
C ASN A 144 3.63 17.96 13.11
N TYR A 145 4.87 17.99 12.64
CA TYR A 145 5.60 19.24 12.35
C TYR A 145 6.60 19.07 11.21
N GLU A 146 6.97 20.16 10.55
CA GLU A 146 8.09 20.19 9.62
C GLU A 146 8.82 21.53 9.64
N GLU A 147 10.13 21.48 9.43
CA GLU A 147 10.98 22.64 9.22
C GLU A 147 11.88 22.37 8.03
N ILE A 148 11.73 23.16 6.96
CA ILE A 148 12.46 22.99 5.71
C ILE A 148 13.17 24.30 5.36
N ASN A 149 14.49 24.24 5.27
CA ASN A 149 15.35 25.34 4.92
C ASN A 149 15.92 25.15 3.51
N VAL A 150 15.88 26.23 2.72
CA VAL A 150 16.34 26.24 1.33
C VAL A 150 17.43 27.30 1.20
N GLU A 151 18.61 26.89 0.77
CA GLU A 151 19.77 27.77 0.61
C GLU A 151 20.19 27.85 -0.86
N GLU A 152 20.55 29.04 -1.32
CA GLU A 152 21.20 29.25 -2.61
C GLU A 152 22.66 28.78 -2.52
N GLU A 153 23.10 28.01 -3.52
CA GLU A 153 24.51 27.63 -3.70
C GLU A 153 25.29 28.69 -4.50
#